data_AF-A0A971QGL5-F1
#
_entry.id   AF-A0A971QGL5-F1
#
_cell.length_a   1.000
_cell.length_b   1.000
_cell.length_c   1.000
_cell.angle_alpha   90.00
_cell.angle_beta   90.00
_cell.angle_gamma   90.00
#
_symmetry.space_group_name_H-M   'P 1'
#
loop_
_entity.id
_entity.type
_entity.pdbx_description
1 polymer ?
#
loop_
_entity_poly.entity_id
_entity_poly.type
_entity_poly.pdbx_seq_one_letter_code
_entity_poly.pdbx_strand_id
1 'polypeptide(L)'
;MPWEDRPASCTDVAWRYSRNPVIPRNLIPRANSIFNSAVVPFKDGFAGVFRCDDRCRYMRLHSGVSRDGLDWQIEPEPIRFEAEDPELARFIYGYDPRVVRVEDRYYVTWCNGYHGPTIGVAWTMDFKTFHQLENAFLPYNRNGVLFPRRINGRYAMLSRPSDTGHTPFGDIFYSESPDLNFWGRHRYVMGKKGDGWQSTKIGAGPIPIETPEGWLLIYHGVLTSCNGFVYSAGVALLDLEQPWKVRYRGEPYILSPQTPYECMGDVPNVVFPCAALHDAPTGRLAVYYGAADTVTGLFFARVPELLDFVRTNAMA
;
A
#
# COMPACT_ATOMS: atom_id res chain seq x y z
N MET A 1 13.16 -13.32 -4.59
CA MET A 1 12.00 -12.77 -3.86
C MET A 1 11.94 -13.45 -2.50
N PRO A 2 11.68 -12.72 -1.41
CA PRO A 2 11.49 -13.33 -0.09
C PRO A 2 10.35 -14.36 -0.12
N TRP A 3 10.55 -15.51 0.53
CA TRP A 3 9.55 -16.57 0.57
C TRP A 3 9.76 -17.52 1.75
N GLU A 4 8.68 -18.00 2.32
CA GLU A 4 8.62 -19.11 3.26
C GLU A 4 7.40 -19.96 2.92
N ASP A 5 7.56 -21.28 2.82
CA ASP A 5 6.44 -22.17 2.51
C ASP A 5 5.40 -22.18 3.64
N ARG A 6 4.13 -22.38 3.26
CA ARG A 6 3.02 -22.43 4.22
C ARG A 6 3.26 -23.53 5.24
N PRO A 7 3.19 -23.24 6.55
CA PRO A 7 3.26 -24.28 7.57
C PRO A 7 2.17 -25.33 7.34
N ALA A 8 2.48 -26.62 7.52
CA ALA A 8 1.53 -27.70 7.26
C ALA A 8 0.24 -27.61 8.11
N SER A 9 0.29 -26.91 9.25
CA SER A 9 -0.86 -26.65 10.11
C SER A 9 -1.70 -25.44 9.72
N CYS A 10 -1.25 -24.61 8.77
CA CYS A 10 -1.93 -23.38 8.39
C CYS A 10 -2.96 -23.65 7.27
N THR A 11 -4.23 -23.37 7.57
CA THR A 11 -5.35 -23.50 6.63
C THR A 11 -5.73 -22.17 5.96
N ASP A 12 -5.11 -21.07 6.35
CA ASP A 12 -5.42 -19.74 5.83
C ASP A 12 -4.83 -19.56 4.42
N VAL A 13 -5.51 -18.75 3.59
CA VAL A 13 -5.06 -18.42 2.22
C VAL A 13 -3.78 -17.56 2.21
N ALA A 14 -3.54 -16.83 3.29
CA ALA A 14 -2.36 -16.02 3.52
C ALA A 14 -1.74 -16.37 4.88
N TRP A 15 -0.42 -16.54 4.92
CA TRP A 15 0.30 -16.92 6.15
C TRP A 15 1.44 -15.95 6.44
N ARG A 16 1.66 -15.68 7.71
CA ARG A 16 2.71 -14.76 8.17
C ARG A 16 4.09 -15.39 8.02
N TYR A 17 5.09 -14.54 7.79
CA TYR A 17 6.48 -14.92 7.93
C TYR A 17 6.80 -15.27 9.39
N SER A 18 7.40 -16.43 9.63
CA SER A 18 7.71 -16.97 10.96
C SER A 18 8.64 -16.08 11.79
N ARG A 19 9.47 -15.26 11.13
CA ARG A 19 10.44 -14.35 11.75
C ARG A 19 9.99 -12.88 11.74
N ASN A 20 8.69 -12.62 11.63
CA ASN A 20 8.17 -11.26 11.76
C ASN A 20 8.49 -10.64 13.14
N PRO A 21 8.65 -9.30 13.23
CA PRO A 21 8.64 -8.35 12.12
C PRO A 21 9.95 -8.33 11.31
N VAL A 22 9.86 -8.09 10.00
CA VAL A 22 11.02 -8.03 9.09
C VAL A 22 11.81 -6.72 9.22
N ILE A 23 11.13 -5.59 9.49
CA ILE A 23 11.79 -4.31 9.78
C ILE A 23 11.38 -3.88 11.19
N PRO A 24 12.32 -3.82 12.14
CA PRO A 24 12.04 -3.37 13.49
C PRO A 24 11.86 -1.85 13.54
N ARG A 25 11.20 -1.36 14.60
CA ARG A 25 10.80 0.05 14.75
C ARG A 25 11.97 1.05 14.79
N ASN A 26 13.16 0.58 15.16
CA ASN A 26 14.35 1.38 15.45
C ASN A 26 15.55 1.00 14.56
N LEU A 27 15.30 0.53 13.34
CA LEU A 27 16.37 0.07 12.43
C LEU A 27 17.38 1.19 12.07
N ILE A 28 16.91 2.44 11.95
CA ILE A 28 17.76 3.61 11.66
C ILE A 28 17.81 4.57 12.86
N PRO A 29 18.86 5.41 12.97
CA PRO A 29 18.92 6.44 13.99
C PRO A 29 17.68 7.33 13.98
N ARG A 30 17.23 7.75 15.17
CA ARG A 30 16.06 8.65 15.37
C ARG A 30 14.70 8.11 14.92
N ALA A 31 14.62 6.89 14.38
CA ALA A 31 13.33 6.24 14.15
C ALA A 31 12.60 5.98 15.47
N ASN A 32 11.32 6.33 15.52
CA ASN A 32 10.36 5.83 16.49
C ASN A 32 9.71 4.54 15.97
N SER A 33 9.26 4.54 14.72
CA SER A 33 8.60 3.41 14.06
C SER A 33 8.81 3.43 12.55
N ILE A 34 8.86 2.23 11.95
CA ILE A 34 9.05 2.03 10.50
C ILE A 34 8.03 0.98 10.02
N PHE A 35 7.06 1.41 9.24
CA PHE A 35 5.87 0.63 8.86
C PHE A 35 5.29 1.18 7.55
N ASN A 36 4.24 0.55 7.00
CA ASN A 36 3.56 0.99 5.78
C ASN A 36 4.50 1.26 4.58
N SER A 37 5.50 0.40 4.41
CA SER A 37 6.60 0.59 3.45
C SER A 37 6.28 0.03 2.06
N ALA A 38 6.84 0.67 1.02
CA ALA A 38 6.74 0.24 -0.37
C ALA A 38 8.03 -0.44 -0.84
N VAL A 39 7.91 -1.55 -1.55
CA VAL A 39 9.04 -2.38 -2.00
C VAL A 39 8.80 -2.84 -3.44
N VAL A 40 9.85 -2.80 -4.27
CA VAL A 40 9.84 -3.28 -5.65
C VAL A 40 11.15 -4.00 -6.02
N PRO A 41 11.13 -4.91 -7.01
CA PRO A 41 12.37 -5.42 -7.60
C PRO A 41 13.17 -4.30 -8.27
N PHE A 42 14.47 -4.25 -8.01
CA PHE A 42 15.37 -3.23 -8.54
C PHE A 42 16.79 -3.79 -8.70
N LYS A 43 17.31 -3.75 -9.93
CA LYS A 43 18.59 -4.38 -10.29
C LYS A 43 18.61 -5.86 -9.84
N ASP A 44 19.70 -6.31 -9.22
CA ASP A 44 19.87 -7.68 -8.73
C ASP A 44 19.21 -7.94 -7.35
N GLY A 45 18.40 -7.00 -6.86
CA GLY A 45 17.76 -7.09 -5.54
C GLY A 45 16.45 -6.30 -5.48
N PHE A 46 16.29 -5.55 -4.40
CA PHE A 46 15.08 -4.79 -4.07
C PHE A 46 15.44 -3.38 -3.64
N ALA A 47 14.54 -2.45 -3.96
CA ALA A 47 14.56 -1.09 -3.43
C ALA A 47 13.18 -0.75 -2.86
N GLY A 48 13.15 0.27 -2.02
CA GLY A 48 11.90 0.69 -1.38
C GLY A 48 11.88 2.14 -0.95
N VAL A 49 10.67 2.56 -0.58
CA VAL A 49 10.37 3.82 0.07
C VAL A 49 9.65 3.50 1.37
N PHE A 50 10.22 3.90 2.49
CA PHE A 50 9.82 3.49 3.84
C PHE A 50 9.24 4.69 4.56
N ARG A 51 8.04 4.54 5.12
CA ARG A 51 7.55 5.53 6.10
C ARG A 51 8.32 5.29 7.39
N CYS A 52 8.97 6.35 7.87
CA CYS A 52 9.58 6.41 9.18
C CYS A 52 8.95 7.58 9.94
N ASP A 53 8.36 7.28 11.09
CA ASP A 53 7.98 8.32 12.03
C ASP A 53 9.19 8.52 12.96
N ASP A 54 9.70 9.75 13.05
CA ASP A 54 10.85 10.05 13.91
C ASP A 54 10.46 10.14 15.40
N ARG A 55 11.43 10.35 16.29
CA ARG A 55 11.19 10.52 17.74
C ARG A 55 10.38 11.77 18.11
N CYS A 56 10.19 12.70 17.18
CA CYS A 56 9.27 13.83 17.30
C CYS A 56 7.89 13.55 16.68
N ARG A 57 7.66 12.31 16.20
CA ARG A 57 6.45 11.85 15.51
C ARG A 57 6.22 12.55 14.17
N TYR A 58 7.24 13.16 13.58
CA TYR A 58 7.13 13.63 12.21
C TYR A 58 7.20 12.46 11.24
N MET A 59 6.22 12.40 10.34
CA MET A 59 6.13 11.36 9.33
C MET A 59 7.03 11.73 8.14
N ARG A 60 8.00 10.86 7.84
CA ARG A 60 9.03 11.03 6.81
C ARG A 60 9.07 9.82 5.88
N LEU A 61 9.62 10.03 4.68
CA LEU A 61 9.90 8.99 3.71
C LEU A 61 11.41 8.81 3.57
N HIS A 62 11.87 7.57 3.63
CA HIS A 62 13.29 7.20 3.48
C HIS A 62 13.43 6.22 2.33
N SER A 63 14.54 6.27 1.60
CA SER A 63 14.86 5.23 0.62
C SER A 63 15.64 4.11 1.29
N GLY A 64 15.59 2.90 0.71
CA GLY A 64 16.37 1.78 1.17
C GLY A 64 16.53 0.70 0.12
N VAL A 65 17.53 -0.15 0.31
CA VAL A 65 17.85 -1.27 -0.58
C VAL A 65 18.03 -2.56 0.21
N SER A 66 17.77 -3.68 -0.45
CA SER A 66 17.97 -5.02 0.10
C SER A 66 18.36 -5.99 -1.01
N ARG A 67 19.22 -6.98 -0.72
CA ARG A 67 19.57 -8.04 -1.67
C ARG A 67 18.49 -9.13 -1.73
N ASP A 68 17.85 -9.42 -0.61
CA ASP A 68 16.94 -10.55 -0.45
C ASP A 68 15.48 -10.15 -0.15
N GLY A 69 15.26 -8.87 0.15
CA GLY A 69 13.97 -8.30 0.55
C GLY A 69 13.66 -8.48 2.04
N LEU A 70 14.58 -9.06 2.82
CA LEU A 70 14.40 -9.31 4.25
C LEU A 70 15.32 -8.40 5.07
N ASP A 71 16.62 -8.37 4.71
CA ASP A 71 17.60 -7.52 5.38
C ASP A 71 17.72 -6.18 4.64
N TRP A 72 17.28 -5.11 5.30
CA TRP A 72 17.19 -3.77 4.70
C TRP A 72 18.28 -2.82 5.18
N GLN A 73 18.89 -2.12 4.23
CA GLN A 73 19.70 -0.93 4.47
C GLN A 73 18.86 0.29 4.10
N ILE A 74 18.34 0.98 5.13
CA ILE A 74 17.52 2.19 4.96
C ILE A 74 18.41 3.42 5.22
N GLU A 75 18.29 4.42 4.36
CA GLU A 75 19.01 5.69 4.50
C GLU A 75 18.58 6.41 5.80
N PRO A 76 19.52 6.84 6.66
CA PRO A 76 19.18 7.53 7.91
C PRO A 76 18.47 8.87 7.71
N GLU A 77 18.76 9.56 6.60
CA GLU A 77 18.18 10.85 6.27
C GLU A 77 16.94 10.66 5.37
N PRO A 78 15.91 11.52 5.51
CA PRO A 78 14.72 11.42 4.68
C PRO A 78 15.03 11.82 3.23
N ILE A 79 14.22 11.29 2.31
CA ILE A 79 14.25 11.66 0.89
C ILE A 79 14.05 13.17 0.77
N ARG A 80 14.92 13.82 0.01
CA ARG A 80 14.76 15.19 -0.44
C ARG A 80 14.21 15.16 -1.86
N PHE A 81 12.98 15.63 -2.02
CA PHE A 81 12.34 15.70 -3.32
C PHE A 81 12.84 16.93 -4.07
N GLU A 82 13.24 16.72 -5.33
CA GLU A 82 13.51 17.80 -6.28
C GLU A 82 12.18 18.19 -6.94
N ALA A 83 11.79 19.45 -6.81
CA ALA A 83 10.61 20.01 -7.47
C ALA A 83 11.00 21.28 -8.20
N GLU A 84 10.43 21.49 -9.39
CA GLU A 84 10.65 22.72 -10.17
C GLU A 84 9.92 23.91 -9.53
N ASP A 85 8.73 23.67 -8.96
CA ASP A 85 7.94 24.69 -8.28
C ASP A 85 8.36 24.81 -6.79
N PRO A 86 8.79 26.01 -6.34
CA PRO A 86 9.09 26.27 -4.92
C PRO A 86 7.94 25.97 -3.95
N GLU A 87 6.69 26.07 -4.41
CA GLU A 87 5.51 25.73 -3.62
C GLU A 87 5.47 24.23 -3.29
N LEU A 88 5.81 23.38 -4.27
CA LEU A 88 5.87 21.93 -4.11
C LEU A 88 7.14 21.47 -3.37
N ALA A 89 8.23 22.23 -3.46
CA ALA A 89 9.50 21.93 -2.82
C ALA A 89 9.43 21.95 -1.27
N ARG A 90 8.41 22.57 -0.69
CA ARG A 90 8.21 22.64 0.76
C ARG A 90 7.62 21.34 1.30
N PHE A 91 8.48 20.44 1.79
CA PHE A 91 8.04 19.23 2.45
C PHE A 91 7.47 19.49 3.86
N ILE A 92 6.22 19.11 4.11
CA ILE A 92 5.57 19.22 5.44
C ILE A 92 5.62 17.85 6.15
N TYR A 93 4.99 16.84 5.56
CA TYR A 93 5.03 15.44 5.99
C TYR A 93 4.73 14.52 4.82
N GLY A 94 5.12 13.25 4.93
CA GLY A 94 4.82 12.23 3.93
C GLY A 94 4.77 10.84 4.55
N TYR A 95 3.75 10.06 4.19
CA TYR A 95 3.54 8.72 4.74
C TYR A 95 2.76 7.81 3.79
N ASP A 96 2.69 6.52 4.13
CA ASP A 96 1.98 5.47 3.39
C ASP A 96 2.38 5.38 1.90
N PRO A 97 3.69 5.34 1.56
CA PRO A 97 4.15 5.27 0.18
C PRO A 97 3.66 4.01 -0.54
N ARG A 98 3.46 4.12 -1.85
CA ARG A 98 3.40 3.02 -2.81
C ARG A 98 4.39 3.30 -3.93
N VAL A 99 5.00 2.25 -4.45
CA VAL A 99 5.98 2.35 -5.55
C VAL A 99 5.59 1.36 -6.63
N VAL A 100 5.58 1.83 -7.87
CA VAL A 100 5.32 0.99 -9.04
C VAL A 100 6.23 1.37 -10.19
N ARG A 101 6.73 0.38 -10.92
CA ARG A 101 7.41 0.62 -12.18
C ARG A 101 6.36 0.75 -13.29
N VAL A 102 6.38 1.86 -14.01
CA VAL A 102 5.61 2.04 -15.24
C VAL A 102 6.60 2.48 -16.30
N GLU A 103 6.71 1.71 -17.38
CA GLU A 103 7.69 1.96 -18.46
C GLU A 103 9.14 1.96 -17.91
N ASP A 104 9.86 3.07 -18.06
CA ASP A 104 11.27 3.24 -17.69
C ASP A 104 11.49 3.80 -16.28
N ARG A 105 10.42 4.18 -15.56
CA ARG A 105 10.51 4.88 -14.27
C ARG A 105 9.80 4.14 -13.15
N TYR A 106 10.27 4.40 -11.93
CA TYR A 106 9.58 4.04 -10.70
C TYR A 106 8.82 5.24 -10.19
N TYR A 107 7.49 5.16 -10.20
CA TYR A 107 6.62 6.18 -9.64
C TYR A 107 6.35 5.90 -8.18
N VAL A 108 6.36 6.95 -7.37
CA VAL A 108 6.07 6.94 -5.94
C VAL A 108 4.83 7.78 -5.70
N THR A 109 3.82 7.18 -5.07
CA THR A 109 2.66 7.92 -4.54
C THR A 109 2.66 7.83 -3.04
N TRP A 110 2.29 8.91 -2.35
CA TRP A 110 2.21 8.93 -0.88
C TRP A 110 1.13 9.90 -0.41
N CYS A 111 0.75 9.80 0.86
CA CYS A 111 -0.03 10.85 1.48
C CYS A 111 0.85 12.06 1.78
N ASN A 112 0.73 13.10 0.97
CA ASN A 112 1.49 14.34 1.08
C ASN A 112 0.72 15.38 1.89
N GLY A 113 1.44 16.16 2.71
CA GLY A 113 0.86 17.29 3.42
C GLY A 113 0.85 18.56 2.58
N TYR A 114 -0.33 19.04 2.20
CA TYR A 114 -0.51 20.30 1.47
C TYR A 114 -1.87 20.92 1.84
N HIS A 115 -1.89 21.81 2.85
CA HIS A 115 -3.12 22.34 3.47
C HIS A 115 -4.15 21.26 3.92
N GLY A 116 -3.69 20.01 4.06
CA GLY A 116 -4.49 18.82 4.28
C GLY A 116 -3.82 17.61 3.64
N PRO A 117 -4.20 16.36 3.99
CA PRO A 117 -3.73 15.17 3.30
C PRO A 117 -4.20 15.14 1.84
N THR A 118 -3.27 14.98 0.91
CA THR A 118 -3.53 14.68 -0.51
C THR A 118 -2.56 13.62 -1.03
N ILE A 119 -2.63 13.29 -2.32
CA ILE A 119 -1.74 12.33 -2.98
C ILE A 119 -0.59 13.06 -3.66
N GLY A 120 0.60 12.97 -3.07
CA GLY A 120 1.84 13.37 -3.74
C GLY A 120 2.23 12.34 -4.78
N VAL A 121 2.87 12.80 -5.86
CA VAL A 121 3.39 11.95 -6.93
C VAL A 121 4.84 12.35 -7.20
N ALA A 122 5.72 11.37 -7.34
CA ALA A 122 7.11 11.58 -7.71
C ALA A 122 7.58 10.41 -8.58
N TRP A 123 8.76 10.56 -9.18
CA TRP A 123 9.41 9.46 -9.87
C TRP A 123 10.92 9.41 -9.57
N THR A 124 11.49 8.23 -9.74
CA THR A 124 12.92 7.97 -9.65
C THR A 124 13.33 6.89 -10.66
N MET A 125 14.59 6.89 -11.06
CA MET A 125 15.20 5.80 -11.85
C MET A 125 16.25 5.04 -11.04
N ASP A 126 16.69 5.57 -9.90
CA ASP A 126 17.86 5.07 -9.17
C ASP A 126 17.66 4.91 -7.66
N PHE A 127 16.50 5.34 -7.12
CA PHE A 127 16.19 5.39 -5.69
C PHE A 127 17.14 6.29 -4.88
N LYS A 128 17.79 7.25 -5.54
CA LYS A 128 18.65 8.25 -4.90
C LYS A 128 18.10 9.65 -5.14
N THR A 129 17.77 9.96 -6.40
CA THR A 129 17.13 11.22 -6.77
C THR A 129 15.65 10.99 -7.00
N PHE A 130 14.82 11.81 -6.37
CA PHE A 130 13.36 11.74 -6.47
C PHE A 130 12.83 13.07 -6.99
N HIS A 131 12.18 13.04 -8.15
CA HIS A 131 11.61 14.22 -8.78
C HIS A 131 10.11 14.27 -8.49
N GLN A 132 9.69 15.24 -7.69
CA GLN A 132 8.29 15.44 -7.32
C GLN A 132 7.53 16.14 -8.45
N LEU A 133 6.36 15.60 -8.75
CA LEU A 133 5.37 16.14 -9.66
C LEU A 133 4.28 16.89 -8.86
N GLU A 134 3.31 17.45 -9.58
CA GLU A 134 2.09 17.97 -9.01
C GLU A 134 1.37 16.95 -8.12
N ASN A 135 0.72 17.43 -7.06
CA ASN A 135 -0.19 16.59 -6.29
C ASN A 135 -1.34 16.15 -7.20
N ALA A 136 -1.69 14.87 -7.20
CA ALA A 136 -2.70 14.35 -8.14
C ALA A 136 -4.11 14.91 -7.90
N PHE A 137 -4.44 15.28 -6.66
CA PHE A 137 -5.77 15.71 -6.26
C PHE A 137 -5.74 16.87 -5.26
N LEU A 138 -6.88 17.52 -5.08
CA LEU A 138 -7.12 18.40 -3.94
C LEU A 138 -7.21 17.57 -2.64
N PRO A 139 -6.83 18.15 -1.49
CA PRO A 139 -7.24 17.62 -0.19
C PRO A 139 -8.78 17.57 -0.07
N TYR A 140 -9.36 16.59 0.62
CA TYR A 140 -8.70 15.56 1.40
C TYR A 140 -8.69 14.21 0.69
N ASN A 141 -7.51 13.62 0.47
CA ASN A 141 -7.37 12.33 -0.19
C ASN A 141 -6.18 11.54 0.36
N ARG A 142 -6.31 10.21 0.40
CA ARG A 142 -5.31 9.26 0.90
C ARG A 142 -5.33 7.97 0.07
N ASN A 143 -4.37 7.08 0.31
CA ASN A 143 -4.32 5.75 -0.31
C ASN A 143 -4.27 5.80 -1.85
N GLY A 144 -3.49 6.74 -2.39
CA GLY A 144 -3.19 6.86 -3.81
C GLY A 144 -2.31 5.72 -4.29
N VAL A 145 -2.78 4.94 -5.27
CA VAL A 145 -2.07 3.76 -5.81
C VAL A 145 -2.21 3.74 -7.32
N LEU A 146 -1.09 3.86 -8.03
CA LEU A 146 -1.05 3.73 -9.50
C LEU A 146 -1.20 2.26 -9.93
N PHE A 147 -1.81 2.05 -11.10
CA PHE A 147 -1.76 0.76 -11.79
C PHE A 147 -0.39 0.57 -12.46
N PRO A 148 0.10 -0.69 -12.63
CA PRO A 148 1.45 -0.97 -13.11
C PRO A 148 1.66 -0.79 -14.62
N ARG A 149 0.63 -0.33 -15.33
CA ARG A 149 0.72 0.10 -16.73
C ARG A 149 -0.40 1.08 -17.03
N ARG A 150 -0.30 1.72 -18.20
CA ARG A 150 -1.44 2.46 -18.76
C ARG A 150 -2.59 1.51 -19.09
N ILE A 151 -3.81 2.00 -18.91
CA ILE A 151 -5.07 1.32 -19.25
C ILE A 151 -5.77 2.21 -20.27
N ASN A 152 -6.11 1.66 -21.44
CA ASN A 152 -6.67 2.44 -22.55
C ASN A 152 -5.86 3.71 -22.89
N GLY A 153 -4.53 3.57 -22.87
CA GLY A 153 -3.58 4.65 -23.19
C GLY A 153 -3.37 5.71 -22.09
N ARG A 154 -3.95 5.54 -20.90
CA ARG A 154 -3.90 6.51 -19.80
C ARG A 154 -3.27 5.92 -18.55
N TYR A 155 -2.58 6.75 -17.78
CA TYR A 155 -2.24 6.42 -16.40
C TYR A 155 -3.52 6.28 -15.60
N ALA A 156 -3.54 5.33 -14.67
CA ALA A 156 -4.70 5.05 -13.83
C ALA A 156 -4.26 5.03 -12.36
N MET A 157 -5.07 5.62 -11.49
CA MET A 157 -4.81 5.70 -10.06
C MET A 157 -6.07 5.36 -9.27
N LEU A 158 -5.92 4.49 -8.26
CA LEU A 158 -6.88 4.35 -7.16
C LEU A 158 -6.60 5.43 -6.12
N SER A 159 -7.64 6.06 -5.58
CA SER A 159 -7.54 7.02 -4.49
C SER A 159 -8.72 6.85 -3.52
N ARG A 160 -8.70 7.57 -2.41
CA ARG A 160 -9.66 7.41 -1.33
C ARG A 160 -9.99 8.77 -0.72
N PRO A 161 -11.04 9.46 -1.22
CA PRO A 161 -11.56 10.68 -0.63
C PRO A 161 -11.71 10.53 0.89
N SER A 162 -11.22 11.52 1.64
CA SER A 162 -11.04 11.45 3.08
C SER A 162 -11.48 12.77 3.75
N ASP A 163 -11.10 12.97 5.01
CA ASP A 163 -11.33 14.21 5.77
C ASP A 163 -10.02 14.76 6.36
N THR A 164 -10.12 15.75 7.25
CA THR A 164 -9.00 16.39 7.94
C THR A 164 -8.32 15.55 9.01
N GLY A 165 -8.89 14.40 9.39
CA GLY A 165 -8.49 13.68 10.61
C GLY A 165 -8.60 12.16 10.48
N HIS A 166 -9.13 11.53 11.53
CA HIS A 166 -9.34 10.09 11.56
C HIS A 166 -10.63 9.70 10.84
N THR A 167 -10.58 9.73 9.50
CA THR A 167 -11.75 9.61 8.63
C THR A 167 -12.69 8.47 9.04
N PRO A 168 -13.98 8.74 9.38
CA PRO A 168 -14.96 7.72 9.78
C PRO A 168 -15.75 7.16 8.58
N PHE A 169 -15.29 7.43 7.35
CA PHE A 169 -15.83 6.94 6.09
C PHE A 169 -14.68 6.67 5.11
N GLY A 170 -14.98 6.07 3.96
CA GLY A 170 -14.00 5.98 2.88
C GLY A 170 -14.29 4.87 1.88
N ASP A 171 -14.41 5.29 0.62
CA ASP A 171 -14.60 4.43 -0.55
C ASP A 171 -13.42 4.56 -1.51
N ILE A 172 -13.18 3.53 -2.31
CA ILE A 172 -12.11 3.50 -3.31
C ILE A 172 -12.66 4.06 -4.63
N PHE A 173 -11.94 5.03 -5.19
CA PHE A 173 -12.24 5.65 -6.48
C PHE A 173 -11.09 5.42 -7.46
N TYR A 174 -11.43 5.34 -8.73
CA TYR A 174 -10.51 5.34 -9.87
C TYR A 174 -10.47 6.73 -10.50
N SER A 175 -9.30 7.17 -10.94
CA SER A 175 -9.10 8.33 -11.82
C SER A 175 -8.07 7.99 -12.89
N GLU A 176 -8.14 8.68 -14.03
CA GLU A 176 -7.15 8.53 -15.11
C GLU A 176 -6.53 9.86 -15.53
N SER A 177 -5.32 9.77 -16.06
CA SER A 177 -4.55 10.93 -16.53
C SER A 177 -3.80 10.58 -17.82
N PRO A 178 -3.73 11.50 -18.81
CA PRO A 178 -2.88 11.31 -19.98
C PRO A 178 -1.38 11.52 -19.67
N ASP A 179 -1.03 12.23 -18.59
CA ASP A 179 0.30 12.82 -18.40
C ASP A 179 0.81 12.83 -16.93
N LEU A 180 0.07 12.24 -15.99
CA LEU A 180 0.29 12.25 -14.54
C LEU A 180 0.07 13.61 -13.84
N ASN A 181 -0.31 14.64 -14.58
CA ASN A 181 -0.58 15.98 -14.04
C ASN A 181 -2.08 16.23 -13.93
N PHE A 182 -2.81 16.09 -15.05
CA PHE A 182 -4.25 16.35 -15.08
C PHE A 182 -5.05 15.07 -14.90
N TRP A 183 -5.77 14.97 -13.78
CA TRP A 183 -6.56 13.80 -13.43
C TRP A 183 -8.05 14.04 -13.63
N GLY A 184 -8.74 13.06 -14.22
CA GLY A 184 -10.17 13.16 -14.50
C GLY A 184 -10.85 11.81 -14.68
N ARG A 185 -12.07 11.86 -15.21
CA ARG A 185 -12.96 10.71 -15.45
C ARG A 185 -13.09 9.79 -14.24
N HIS A 186 -13.32 10.39 -13.08
CA HIS A 186 -13.43 9.68 -11.82
C HIS A 186 -14.56 8.64 -11.85
N ARG A 187 -14.31 7.47 -11.25
CA ARG A 187 -15.30 6.37 -11.14
C ARG A 187 -15.25 5.78 -9.74
N TYR A 188 -16.41 5.56 -9.16
CA TYR A 188 -16.53 4.75 -7.95
C TYR A 188 -16.14 3.30 -8.28
N VAL A 189 -15.28 2.69 -7.46
CA VAL A 189 -14.86 1.29 -7.61
C VAL A 189 -15.66 0.43 -6.63
N MET A 190 -15.51 0.71 -5.33
CA MET A 190 -16.25 0.05 -4.26
C MET A 190 -16.16 0.87 -2.97
N GLY A 191 -17.10 0.63 -2.07
CA GLY A 191 -17.19 1.30 -0.77
C GLY A 191 -17.31 0.31 0.38
N LYS A 192 -17.47 0.84 1.60
CA LYS A 192 -17.81 -0.01 2.75
C LYS A 192 -19.08 -0.83 2.47
N LYS A 193 -19.13 -2.08 2.98
CA LYS A 193 -20.26 -2.99 2.75
C LYS A 193 -20.46 -3.89 3.96
N GLY A 194 -21.73 -4.09 4.33
CA GLY A 194 -22.13 -4.89 5.49
C GLY A 194 -21.67 -4.31 6.83
N ASP A 195 -21.91 -5.07 7.90
CA ASP A 195 -21.60 -4.68 9.29
C ASP A 195 -20.31 -5.33 9.83
N GLY A 196 -19.59 -6.05 8.96
CA GLY A 196 -18.39 -6.80 9.32
C GLY A 196 -17.08 -5.99 9.33
N TRP A 197 -15.97 -6.66 9.07
CA TRP A 197 -14.60 -6.13 9.21
C TRP A 197 -14.26 -4.88 8.37
N GLN A 198 -15.10 -4.55 7.39
CA GLN A 198 -14.92 -3.48 6.41
C GLN A 198 -16.10 -2.48 6.40
N SER A 199 -16.80 -2.36 7.52
CA SER A 199 -18.03 -1.57 7.69
C SER A 199 -17.80 -0.08 7.95
N THR A 200 -16.59 0.34 8.31
CA THR A 200 -16.29 1.76 8.57
C THR A 200 -15.75 2.46 7.34
N LYS A 201 -14.69 1.91 6.75
CA LYS A 201 -14.02 2.43 5.55
C LYS A 201 -13.15 1.37 4.92
N ILE A 202 -12.80 1.58 3.66
CA ILE A 202 -11.82 0.79 2.93
C ILE A 202 -10.81 1.70 2.21
N GLY A 203 -9.71 1.12 1.74
CA GLY A 203 -8.74 1.82 0.91
C GLY A 203 -7.77 0.88 0.21
N ALA A 204 -7.25 1.30 -0.94
CA ALA A 204 -6.28 0.51 -1.70
C ALA A 204 -5.01 0.25 -0.87
N GLY A 205 -4.47 -0.96 -1.01
CA GLY A 205 -3.27 -1.43 -0.32
C GLY A 205 -2.05 -1.37 -1.26
N PRO A 206 -1.47 -2.52 -1.64
CA PRO A 206 -0.44 -2.63 -2.67
C PRO A 206 -0.89 -2.26 -4.09
N ILE A 207 0.08 -2.18 -5.00
CA ILE A 207 -0.14 -2.06 -6.44
C ILE A 207 -1.06 -3.20 -6.92
N PRO A 208 -2.14 -2.92 -7.69
CA PRO A 208 -2.99 -3.96 -8.27
C PRO A 208 -2.17 -4.92 -9.15
N ILE A 209 -2.38 -6.22 -8.98
CA ILE A 209 -1.63 -7.26 -9.69
C ILE A 209 -2.41 -7.65 -10.94
N GLU A 210 -1.79 -7.51 -12.11
CA GLU A 210 -2.40 -7.96 -13.36
C GLU A 210 -2.45 -9.49 -13.40
N THR A 211 -3.63 -10.02 -13.72
CA THR A 211 -3.85 -11.46 -13.96
C THR A 211 -4.69 -11.62 -15.22
N PRO A 212 -4.70 -12.81 -15.87
CA PRO A 212 -5.60 -13.08 -16.99
C PRO A 212 -7.09 -12.87 -16.66
N GLU A 213 -7.45 -12.87 -15.38
CA GLU A 213 -8.83 -12.76 -14.92
C GLU A 213 -9.23 -11.33 -14.51
N GLY A 214 -8.29 -10.40 -14.39
CA GLY A 214 -8.55 -9.11 -13.76
C GLY A 214 -7.37 -8.54 -13.00
N TRP A 215 -7.58 -7.37 -12.44
CA TRP A 215 -6.68 -6.77 -11.46
C TRP A 215 -6.99 -7.35 -10.08
N LEU A 216 -6.09 -8.16 -9.54
CA LEU A 216 -6.17 -8.59 -8.15
C LEU A 216 -5.74 -7.44 -7.25
N LEU A 217 -6.69 -6.87 -6.53
CA LEU A 217 -6.50 -5.78 -5.59
C LEU A 217 -6.51 -6.33 -4.16
N ILE A 218 -5.40 -6.20 -3.45
CA ILE A 218 -5.36 -6.31 -1.99
C ILE A 218 -5.70 -4.93 -1.41
N TYR A 219 -6.72 -4.87 -0.55
CA TYR A 219 -7.19 -3.62 0.06
C TYR A 219 -7.32 -3.78 1.57
N HIS A 220 -7.24 -2.67 2.31
CA HIS A 220 -7.54 -2.67 3.74
C HIS A 220 -9.00 -2.28 3.99
N GLY A 221 -9.55 -2.78 5.08
CA GLY A 221 -10.88 -2.48 5.58
C GLY A 221 -10.87 -2.34 7.09
N VAL A 222 -11.82 -1.54 7.58
CA VAL A 222 -11.85 -1.11 8.98
C VAL A 222 -13.18 -1.45 9.62
N LEU A 223 -13.09 -2.04 10.82
CA LEU A 223 -14.16 -2.15 11.79
C LEU A 223 -13.94 -1.11 12.90
N THR A 224 -15.01 -0.44 13.33
CA THR A 224 -14.97 0.43 14.51
C THR A 224 -15.55 -0.34 15.70
N SER A 225 -14.69 -0.70 16.65
CA SER A 225 -15.10 -1.23 17.95
C SER A 225 -15.36 -0.09 18.94
N CYS A 226 -15.87 -0.40 20.13
CA CYS A 226 -15.99 0.57 21.22
C CYS A 226 -14.64 1.18 21.65
N ASN A 227 -13.51 0.53 21.34
CA ASN A 227 -12.17 0.96 21.72
C ASN A 227 -11.34 1.49 20.53
N GLY A 228 -11.97 1.74 19.39
CA GLY A 228 -11.31 2.28 18.19
C GLY A 228 -11.28 1.32 17.01
N PHE A 229 -10.38 1.58 16.07
CA PHE A 229 -10.34 0.89 14.78
C PHE A 229 -9.57 -0.43 14.81
N VAL A 230 -10.03 -1.38 13.99
CA VAL A 230 -9.32 -2.62 13.67
C VAL A 230 -9.12 -2.67 12.15
N TYR A 231 -7.87 -2.68 11.70
CA TYR A 231 -7.52 -2.72 10.27
C TYR A 231 -7.15 -4.15 9.85
N SER A 232 -7.88 -4.68 8.88
CA SER A 232 -7.61 -5.99 8.26
C SER A 232 -7.40 -5.84 6.75
N ALA A 233 -6.88 -6.87 6.09
CA ALA A 233 -6.66 -6.93 4.65
C ALA A 233 -7.62 -7.92 3.98
N GLY A 234 -8.17 -7.56 2.82
CA GLY A 234 -9.01 -8.41 1.97
C GLY A 234 -8.58 -8.33 0.50
N VAL A 235 -9.32 -9.04 -0.36
CA VAL A 235 -9.05 -9.10 -1.80
C VAL A 235 -10.29 -8.84 -2.65
N ALA A 236 -10.09 -8.16 -3.77
CA ALA A 236 -11.09 -7.97 -4.81
C ALA A 236 -10.46 -8.23 -6.19
N LEU A 237 -11.25 -8.68 -7.15
CA LEU A 237 -10.87 -8.81 -8.55
C LEU A 237 -11.61 -7.75 -9.36
N LEU A 238 -10.87 -6.88 -10.04
CA LEU A 238 -11.41 -5.80 -10.87
C LEU A 238 -11.29 -6.17 -12.35
N ASP A 239 -12.17 -5.62 -13.18
CA ASP A 239 -12.10 -5.79 -14.64
C ASP A 239 -10.82 -5.19 -15.24
N LEU A 240 -10.21 -5.87 -16.23
CA LEU A 240 -8.93 -5.45 -16.81
C LEU A 240 -9.00 -4.10 -17.53
N GLU A 241 -10.08 -3.85 -18.25
CA GLU A 241 -10.24 -2.68 -19.13
C GLU A 241 -10.97 -1.53 -18.44
N GLN A 242 -11.85 -1.86 -17.49
CA GLN A 242 -12.63 -0.90 -16.70
C GLN A 242 -12.46 -1.20 -15.21
N PRO A 243 -11.31 -0.88 -14.58
CA PRO A 243 -10.97 -1.32 -13.22
C PRO A 243 -11.91 -0.82 -12.11
N TRP A 244 -12.80 0.12 -12.42
CA TRP A 244 -13.89 0.52 -11.52
C TRP A 244 -15.05 -0.49 -11.47
N LYS A 245 -15.05 -1.52 -12.32
CA LYS A 245 -16.00 -2.64 -12.26
C LYS A 245 -15.40 -3.77 -11.44
N VAL A 246 -15.94 -3.96 -10.25
CA VAL A 246 -15.59 -5.10 -9.40
C VAL A 246 -16.24 -6.37 -9.96
N ARG A 247 -15.43 -7.38 -10.28
CA ARG A 247 -15.89 -8.71 -10.71
C ARG A 247 -16.23 -9.59 -9.52
N TYR A 248 -15.32 -9.62 -8.54
CA TYR A 248 -15.49 -10.35 -7.28
C TYR A 248 -14.89 -9.54 -6.13
N ARG A 249 -15.46 -9.69 -4.94
CA ARG A 249 -14.92 -9.11 -3.70
C ARG A 249 -15.11 -10.13 -2.59
N GLY A 250 -14.02 -10.48 -1.91
CA GLY A 250 -14.06 -11.43 -0.81
C GLY A 250 -14.87 -10.87 0.36
N GLU A 251 -15.80 -11.67 0.88
CA GLU A 251 -16.52 -11.36 2.12
C GLU A 251 -15.60 -11.42 3.34
N PRO A 252 -14.80 -12.49 3.55
CA PRO A 252 -13.86 -12.56 4.65
C PRO A 252 -12.56 -11.79 4.34
N TYR A 253 -11.89 -11.32 5.40
CA TYR A 253 -10.51 -10.85 5.28
C TYR A 253 -9.55 -12.01 4.97
N ILE A 254 -8.42 -11.71 4.35
CA ILE A 254 -7.31 -12.66 4.18
C ILE A 254 -6.30 -12.58 5.33
N LEU A 255 -6.25 -11.46 6.05
CA LEU A 255 -5.38 -11.26 7.21
C LEU A 255 -5.99 -10.21 8.15
N SER A 256 -6.07 -10.51 9.44
CA SER A 256 -6.49 -9.57 10.49
C SER A 256 -5.48 -9.56 11.64
N PRO A 257 -5.41 -8.50 12.48
CA PRO A 257 -4.47 -8.41 13.60
C PRO A 257 -4.72 -9.53 14.61
N GLN A 258 -3.70 -10.37 14.85
CA GLN A 258 -3.81 -11.51 15.79
C GLN A 258 -2.54 -11.72 16.61
N THR A 259 -1.39 -11.34 16.08
CA THR A 259 -0.11 -11.53 16.76
C THR A 259 0.22 -10.35 17.68
N PRO A 260 1.07 -10.56 18.71
CA PRO A 260 1.51 -9.49 19.62
C PRO A 260 1.97 -8.22 18.92
N TYR A 261 2.74 -8.32 17.82
CA TYR A 261 3.30 -7.17 17.10
C TYR A 261 2.27 -6.45 16.19
N GLU A 262 1.07 -7.02 16.00
CA GLU A 262 -0.05 -6.41 15.27
C GLU A 262 -1.10 -5.82 16.21
N CYS A 263 -1.27 -6.44 17.38
CA CYS A 263 -2.24 -6.02 18.39
C CYS A 263 -1.65 -5.01 19.39
N MET A 264 -0.33 -4.91 19.50
CA MET A 264 0.34 -3.97 20.39
C MET A 264 1.34 -3.10 19.62
N GLY A 265 1.29 -1.80 19.89
CA GLY A 265 2.16 -0.82 19.25
C GLY A 265 1.62 0.60 19.40
N ASP A 266 2.19 1.50 18.62
CA ASP A 266 1.82 2.91 18.55
C ASP A 266 0.34 3.11 18.15
N VAL A 267 -0.20 2.25 17.28
CA VAL A 267 -1.64 2.13 17.00
C VAL A 267 -2.02 0.65 17.05
N PRO A 268 -2.65 0.16 18.13
CA PRO A 268 -3.08 -1.23 18.26
C PRO A 268 -4.00 -1.71 17.12
N ASN A 269 -3.97 -3.02 16.87
CA ASN A 269 -4.89 -3.73 15.96
C ASN A 269 -4.83 -3.26 14.51
N VAL A 270 -3.61 -3.18 13.96
CA VAL A 270 -3.40 -2.79 12.56
C VAL A 270 -2.63 -3.85 11.79
N VAL A 271 -3.23 -4.29 10.67
CA VAL A 271 -2.58 -4.96 9.54
C VAL A 271 -2.85 -4.11 8.30
N PHE A 272 -1.81 -3.46 7.77
CA PHE A 272 -1.96 -2.49 6.68
C PHE A 272 -1.03 -2.79 5.49
N PRO A 273 -1.53 -3.45 4.42
CA PRO A 273 -0.69 -3.88 3.31
C PRO A 273 -0.31 -2.70 2.39
N CYS A 274 0.97 -2.58 2.04
CA CYS A 274 1.51 -1.47 1.24
C CYS A 274 2.23 -1.91 -0.04
N ALA A 275 2.90 -3.05 -0.05
CA ALA A 275 3.59 -3.55 -1.24
C ALA A 275 3.43 -5.06 -1.39
N ALA A 276 3.40 -5.52 -2.63
CA ALA A 276 3.29 -6.93 -2.97
C ALA A 276 4.29 -7.26 -4.08
N LEU A 277 5.19 -8.20 -3.80
CA LEU A 277 6.11 -8.76 -4.77
C LEU A 277 5.50 -10.03 -5.34
N HIS A 278 5.25 -10.05 -6.64
CA HIS A 278 4.65 -11.18 -7.35
C HIS A 278 5.68 -11.85 -8.26
N ASP A 279 5.90 -13.15 -8.05
CA ASP A 279 6.69 -14.01 -8.92
C ASP A 279 5.76 -14.80 -9.84
N ALA A 280 5.42 -14.21 -11.00
CA ALA A 280 4.41 -14.74 -11.91
C ALA A 280 4.63 -16.20 -12.35
N PRO A 281 5.87 -16.66 -12.68
CA PRO A 281 6.12 -18.06 -13.01
C PRO A 281 5.71 -19.07 -11.94
N THR A 282 5.82 -18.72 -10.66
CA THR A 282 5.51 -19.63 -9.54
C THR A 282 4.18 -19.30 -8.84
N GLY A 283 3.57 -18.16 -9.19
CA GLY A 283 2.40 -17.61 -8.53
C GLY A 283 2.65 -17.16 -7.09
N ARG A 284 3.91 -17.14 -6.61
CA ARG A 284 4.24 -16.74 -5.23
C ARG A 284 4.03 -15.23 -5.05
N LEU A 285 3.51 -14.86 -3.88
CA LEU A 285 3.27 -13.48 -3.50
C LEU A 285 3.83 -13.19 -2.10
N ALA A 286 4.69 -12.19 -1.98
CA ALA A 286 5.16 -11.68 -0.69
C ALA A 286 4.62 -10.26 -0.46
N VAL A 287 3.88 -10.04 0.62
CA VAL A 287 3.19 -8.77 0.91
C VAL A 287 3.77 -8.13 2.16
N TYR A 288 4.34 -6.93 1.99
CA TYR A 288 4.78 -6.08 3.09
C TYR A 288 3.59 -5.32 3.66
N TYR A 289 3.46 -5.36 4.99
CA TYR A 289 2.39 -4.68 5.70
C TYR A 289 2.93 -3.98 6.94
N GLY A 290 2.36 -2.81 7.27
CA GLY A 290 2.57 -2.21 8.59
C GLY A 290 1.77 -2.97 9.63
N ALA A 291 2.42 -3.24 10.77
CA ALA A 291 1.81 -3.86 11.94
C ALA A 291 1.83 -2.89 13.11
N ALA A 292 0.64 -2.66 13.69
CA ALA A 292 0.39 -1.76 14.81
C ALA A 292 0.97 -0.33 14.67
N ASP A 293 1.10 0.19 13.45
CA ASP A 293 1.84 1.43 13.12
C ASP A 293 3.24 1.53 13.78
N THR A 294 3.90 0.38 13.95
CA THR A 294 5.13 0.27 14.74
C THR A 294 6.26 -0.38 13.95
N VAL A 295 5.97 -1.50 13.28
CA VAL A 295 6.95 -2.34 12.58
C VAL A 295 6.41 -2.74 11.20
N THR A 296 7.29 -3.21 10.32
CA THR A 296 6.88 -3.84 9.05
C THR A 296 6.96 -5.35 9.16
N GLY A 297 5.87 -6.03 8.82
CA GLY A 297 5.82 -7.48 8.68
C GLY A 297 5.73 -7.93 7.22
N LEU A 298 5.87 -9.23 7.02
CA LEU A 298 5.62 -9.93 5.77
C LEU A 298 4.56 -11.03 5.96
N PHE A 299 3.66 -11.15 5.00
CA PHE A 299 2.88 -12.36 4.82
C PHE A 299 3.01 -12.86 3.38
N PHE A 300 2.79 -14.14 3.20
CA PHE A 300 2.89 -14.83 1.92
C PHE A 300 1.51 -15.34 1.50
N ALA A 301 1.32 -15.41 0.19
CA ALA A 301 0.15 -16.01 -0.44
C ALA A 301 0.57 -16.57 -1.81
N ARG A 302 -0.34 -17.29 -2.46
CA ARG A 302 -0.21 -17.60 -3.90
C ARG A 302 -1.33 -16.94 -4.66
N VAL A 303 -1.01 -16.27 -5.78
CA VAL A 303 -2.00 -15.56 -6.60
C VAL A 303 -3.13 -16.50 -7.07
N PRO A 304 -2.86 -17.72 -7.57
CA PRO A 304 -3.94 -18.65 -7.92
C PRO A 304 -4.90 -18.93 -6.77
N GLU A 305 -4.38 -19.13 -5.56
CA GLU A 305 -5.20 -19.40 -4.37
C GLU A 305 -6.00 -18.17 -3.92
N LEU A 306 -5.47 -16.96 -4.06
CA LEU A 306 -6.21 -15.73 -3.79
C LEU A 306 -7.35 -15.52 -4.81
N LEU A 307 -7.12 -15.88 -6.08
CA LEU A 307 -8.15 -15.85 -7.13
C LEU A 307 -9.25 -16.88 -6.85
N ASP A 308 -8.90 -18.10 -6.42
CA ASP A 308 -9.88 -19.10 -5.97
C ASP A 308 -10.65 -18.63 -4.74
N PHE A 309 -9.96 -18.05 -3.76
CA PHE A 309 -10.55 -17.54 -2.52
C PHE A 309 -11.58 -16.44 -2.79
N VAL A 310 -11.24 -15.44 -3.61
CA VAL A 310 -12.12 -14.31 -3.91
C VAL A 310 -13.36 -14.72 -4.69
N ARG A 311 -13.27 -15.75 -5.55
CA ARG A 311 -14.41 -16.33 -6.27
C ARG A 311 -15.33 -17.12 -5.35
N THR A 312 -14.74 -17.98 -4.51
CA THR A 312 -15.48 -18.92 -3.66
C THR A 312 -16.17 -18.21 -2.49
N ASN A 313 -15.57 -17.12 -2.02
CA ASN A 313 -16.07 -16.35 -0.88
C ASN A 313 -16.55 -14.95 -1.32
N ALA A 314 -17.08 -14.84 -2.54
CA ALA A 314 -17.55 -13.57 -3.06
C ALA A 314 -18.75 -13.06 -2.26
N MET A 315 -18.73 -11.78 -1.88
CA MET A 315 -19.88 -11.12 -1.28
C MET A 315 -21.08 -11.16 -2.23
N ALA A 316 -22.25 -11.53 -1.70
CA ALA A 316 -23.54 -11.42 -2.39
C ALA A 316 -23.83 -9.98 -2.85
#